data_AF-A0A943YCM3-F1
#
_entry.id   AF-A0A943YCM3-F1
#
_cell.length_a   1.000
_cell.length_b   1.000
_cell.length_c   1.000
_cell.angle_alpha   90.00
_cell.angle_beta   90.00
_cell.angle_gamma   90.00
#
_symmetry.space_group_name_H-M   'P 1'
#
loop_
_entity.id
_entity.type
_entity.pdbx_description
1 polymer ?
#
loop_
_entity_poly.entity_id
_entity_poly.type
_entity_poly.pdbx_seq_one_letter_code
_entity_poly.pdbx_strand_id
1 'polypeptide(L)'
;TYETSKFLYSLEKRMGCKIKTIQTDNGREFCNDADMSPSLFQIALKKLGINHKRTRPYSPWQNGVVERSHRVDNEIFYARRRFSSEEEMYKSFKRYATRTNNICRRILKFKSPNEVLKEYQSRVA
;
A
#
# COMPACT_ATOMS: atom_id res chain seq x y z
N THR A 1 -13.03 -7.62 2.29
CA THR A 1 -13.86 -7.74 1.06
C THR A 1 -13.14 -8.60 0.02
N TYR A 2 -13.84 -9.16 -0.98
CA TYR A 2 -13.24 -9.96 -2.06
C TYR A 2 -12.12 -9.21 -2.80
N GLU A 3 -12.33 -7.93 -3.09
CA GLU A 3 -11.32 -7.08 -3.75
C GLU A 3 -10.07 -6.87 -2.89
N THR A 4 -10.22 -6.68 -1.57
CA THR A 4 -9.07 -6.54 -0.65
C THR A 4 -8.21 -7.80 -0.62
N SER A 5 -8.83 -8.99 -0.66
CA SER A 5 -8.09 -10.25 -0.74
C SER A 5 -7.39 -10.42 -2.09
N LYS A 6 -8.04 -10.06 -3.19
CA LYS A 6 -7.44 -10.09 -4.54
C LYS A 6 -6.23 -9.14 -4.64
N PHE A 7 -6.35 -7.97 -4.03
CA PHE A 7 -5.26 -7.02 -3.90
C PHE A 7 -4.05 -7.63 -3.21
N LEU A 8 -4.21 -8.32 -2.08
CA LEU A 8 -3.11 -8.98 -1.36
C LEU A 8 -2.32 -9.96 -2.24
N TYR A 9 -3.01 -10.82 -3.00
CA TYR A 9 -2.35 -11.75 -3.90
C TYR A 9 -1.57 -11.03 -5.01
N SER A 10 -2.16 -9.99 -5.59
CA SER A 10 -1.46 -9.17 -6.59
C SER A 10 -0.27 -8.41 -6.00
N LEU A 11 -0.39 -7.97 -4.74
CA LEU A 11 0.63 -7.20 -4.03
C LEU A 11 1.85 -8.07 -3.77
N GLU A 12 1.68 -9.27 -3.23
CA GLU A 12 2.78 -10.20 -2.99
C GLU A 12 3.53 -10.53 -4.28
N LYS A 13 2.78 -10.84 -5.36
CA LYS A 13 3.37 -11.10 -6.68
C LYS A 13 4.16 -9.90 -7.22
N ARG A 14 3.68 -8.67 -6.98
CA ARG A 14 4.30 -7.45 -7.50
C ARG A 14 5.53 -7.00 -6.69
N MET A 15 5.49 -7.17 -5.38
CA MET A 15 6.59 -6.80 -4.49
C MET A 15 7.80 -7.73 -4.68
N GLY A 16 7.58 -8.96 -5.14
CA GLY A 16 8.65 -9.93 -5.38
C GLY A 16 9.40 -10.34 -4.12
N CYS A 17 8.81 -10.12 -2.95
CA CYS A 17 9.36 -10.49 -1.65
C CYS A 17 8.25 -10.94 -0.71
N LYS A 18 8.58 -11.86 0.21
CA LYS A 18 7.61 -12.37 1.18
C LYS A 18 7.29 -11.29 2.22
N ILE A 19 6.05 -10.82 2.22
CA ILE A 19 5.57 -9.82 3.18
C ILE A 19 5.39 -10.51 4.52
N LYS A 20 6.15 -10.13 5.55
CA LYS A 20 6.05 -10.74 6.88
C LYS A 20 4.89 -10.16 7.70
N THR A 21 4.62 -8.88 7.55
CA THR A 21 3.65 -8.18 8.39
C THR A 21 2.97 -7.06 7.62
N ILE A 22 1.66 -6.95 7.78
CA ILE A 22 0.85 -5.84 7.26
C ILE A 22 0.20 -5.13 8.44
N GLN A 23 0.30 -3.81 8.44
CA GLN A 23 -0.38 -2.96 9.42
C GLN A 23 -1.57 -2.27 8.76
N THR A 24 -2.77 -2.39 9.33
CA THR A 24 -3.97 -1.66 8.89
C THR A 24 -4.62 -0.94 10.06
N ASP A 25 -5.53 -0.03 9.74
CA ASP A 25 -6.44 0.53 10.72
C ASP A 25 -7.57 -0.46 11.08
N ASN A 26 -8.46 -0.01 11.96
CA ASN A 26 -9.64 -0.75 12.40
C ASN A 26 -10.84 -0.56 11.44
N GLY A 27 -10.58 -0.22 10.17
CA GLY A 27 -11.62 -0.11 9.17
C GLY A 27 -12.38 -1.42 8.99
N ARG A 28 -13.69 -1.32 8.73
CA ARG A 28 -14.59 -2.48 8.57
C ARG A 28 -14.20 -3.38 7.40
N GLU A 29 -13.47 -2.85 6.42
CA GLU A 29 -12.97 -3.60 5.26
C GLU A 29 -11.86 -4.60 5.63
N PHE A 30 -11.13 -4.32 6.72
CA PHE A 30 -10.03 -5.14 7.23
C PHE A 30 -10.44 -5.96 8.45
N CYS A 31 -11.38 -5.45 9.25
CA CYS A 31 -11.83 -6.05 10.50
C CYS A 31 -13.34 -6.34 10.45
N ASN A 32 -13.71 -7.62 10.44
CA ASN A 32 -15.06 -8.05 10.82
C ASN A 32 -15.07 -8.23 12.35
N ASP A 33 -15.29 -7.14 13.08
CA ASP A 33 -15.46 -7.21 14.54
C ASP A 33 -16.91 -7.55 14.94
N ALA A 34 -17.86 -7.47 14.00
CA ALA A 34 -19.30 -7.65 14.25
C ALA A 34 -19.76 -9.12 14.24
N ASP A 35 -19.16 -9.94 13.38
CA ASP A 35 -19.44 -11.37 13.29
C ASP A 35 -18.17 -12.09 13.72
N MET A 36 -18.24 -13.04 14.65
CA MET A 36 -17.12 -13.89 15.11
C MET A 36 -16.44 -14.72 13.99
N SER A 37 -16.76 -14.45 12.72
CA SER A 37 -16.18 -15.08 11.55
C SER A 37 -15.02 -14.25 10.98
N PRO A 38 -13.88 -14.88 10.65
CA PRO A 38 -12.74 -14.16 10.12
C PRO A 38 -13.09 -13.53 8.77
N SER A 39 -12.69 -12.27 8.56
CA SER A 39 -12.93 -11.60 7.29
C SER A 39 -12.18 -12.31 6.16
N LEU A 40 -12.67 -12.23 4.91
CA LEU A 40 -11.96 -12.76 3.74
C LEU A 40 -10.51 -12.27 3.65
N PHE A 41 -10.26 -11.05 4.14
CA PHE A 41 -8.92 -10.47 4.24
C PHE A 41 -8.05 -11.22 5.27
N GLN A 42 -8.56 -11.49 6.47
CA GLN A 42 -7.86 -12.28 7.49
C GLN A 42 -7.58 -13.72 7.03
N ILE A 43 -8.53 -14.33 6.31
CA ILE A 43 -8.34 -15.67 5.73
C ILE A 43 -7.20 -15.65 4.70
N ALA A 44 -7.18 -14.66 3.81
CA ALA A 44 -6.12 -14.50 2.81
C ALA A 44 -4.74 -14.27 3.47
N LEU A 45 -4.67 -13.42 4.49
CA LEU A 45 -3.45 -13.18 5.28
C LEU A 45 -2.93 -14.47 5.93
N LYS A 46 -3.82 -15.27 6.52
CA LYS A 46 -3.47 -16.56 7.13
C LYS A 46 -2.94 -17.54 6.09
N LYS A 47 -3.56 -17.60 4.90
CA LYS A 47 -3.10 -18.44 3.77
C LYS A 47 -1.71 -18.03 3.28
N LEU A 48 -1.42 -16.74 3.24
CA LEU A 48 -0.12 -16.19 2.82
C LEU A 48 0.93 -16.22 3.95
N GLY A 49 0.54 -16.53 5.19
CA GLY A 49 1.42 -16.53 6.36
C GLY A 49 1.88 -15.11 6.75
N ILE A 50 1.05 -14.10 6.50
CA ILE A 50 1.34 -12.69 6.80
C ILE A 50 0.75 -12.33 8.16
N ASN A 51 1.58 -11.78 9.05
CA ASN A 51 1.10 -11.29 10.34
C ASN A 51 0.29 -9.99 10.17
N HIS A 52 -0.88 -9.91 10.78
CA HIS A 52 -1.74 -8.72 10.71
C HIS A 52 -1.62 -7.91 12.00
N LYS A 53 -1.17 -6.67 11.89
CA LYS A 53 -1.08 -5.73 13.01
C LYS A 53 -2.14 -4.66 12.86
N ARG A 54 -2.96 -4.47 13.89
CA ARG A 54 -3.94 -3.40 13.94
C ARG A 54 -3.34 -2.16 14.60
N THR A 55 -3.74 -0.98 14.16
CA THR A 55 -3.44 0.26 14.89
C THR A 55 -4.24 0.29 16.20
N ARG A 56 -3.64 0.88 17.23
CA ARG A 56 -4.33 1.07 18.50
C ARG A 56 -5.50 2.05 18.29
N PRO A 57 -6.67 1.80 18.92
CA PRO A 57 -7.73 2.79 18.97
C PRO A 57 -7.18 4.15 19.42
N TYR A 58 -7.70 5.24 18.85
CA TYR A 58 -7.28 6.62 19.14
C TYR A 58 -5.79 6.92 18.89
N SER A 59 -5.12 6.12 18.06
CA SER A 59 -3.69 6.33 17.70
C SER A 59 -3.49 6.66 16.20
N PRO A 60 -4.08 7.74 15.67
CA PRO A 60 -4.05 8.06 14.23
C PRO A 60 -2.63 8.30 13.69
N TRP A 61 -1.68 8.72 14.54
CA TRP A 61 -0.29 8.94 14.15
C TRP A 61 0.40 7.66 13.64
N GLN A 62 -0.08 6.48 14.05
CA GLN A 62 0.45 5.19 13.58
C GLN A 62 0.23 4.98 12.08
N ASN A 63 -0.78 5.63 11.49
CA ASN A 63 -1.05 5.61 10.06
C ASN A 63 -0.52 6.84 9.33
N GLY A 64 0.20 7.73 10.00
CA GLY A 64 0.61 9.03 9.47
C GLY A 64 1.50 8.97 8.22
N VAL A 65 2.18 7.85 7.96
CA VAL A 65 2.94 7.65 6.71
C VAL A 65 2.00 7.49 5.52
N VAL A 66 0.97 6.65 5.67
CA VAL A 66 -0.03 6.40 4.63
C VAL A 66 -0.85 7.67 4.39
N GLU A 67 -1.33 8.31 5.46
CA GLU A 67 -2.09 9.56 5.35
C GLU A 67 -1.28 10.68 4.69
N ARG A 68 0.02 10.78 5.02
CA ARG A 68 0.91 11.74 4.35
C ARG A 68 1.06 11.42 2.86
N SER A 69 1.16 10.15 2.48
CA SER A 69 1.21 9.76 1.06
C SER A 69 -0.07 10.15 0.34
N HIS A 70 -1.24 9.83 0.91
CA HIS A 70 -2.53 10.20 0.34
C HIS A 70 -2.67 11.71 0.16
N ARG A 71 -2.26 12.50 1.15
CA ARG A 71 -2.29 13.96 1.03
C ARG A 71 -1.40 14.48 -0.09
N VAL A 72 -0.17 13.96 -0.22
CA VAL A 72 0.76 14.35 -1.29
C VAL A 72 0.21 13.97 -2.66
N ASP A 73 -0.36 12.78 -2.80
CA ASP A 73 -0.99 12.35 -4.04
C ASP A 73 -2.20 13.22 -4.40
N ASN A 74 -2.99 13.63 -3.41
CA ASN A 74 -4.08 14.57 -3.62
C ASN A 74 -3.60 15.95 -4.07
N GLU A 75 -2.61 16.54 -3.39
CA GLU A 75 -2.07 17.88 -3.70
C GLU A 75 -1.35 17.94 -5.06
N ILE A 76 -0.62 16.88 -5.43
CA ILE A 76 0.23 16.88 -6.62
C ILE A 76 -0.48 16.31 -7.84
N PHE A 77 -1.28 15.26 -7.67
CA PHE A 77 -1.91 14.56 -8.79
C PHE A 77 -3.36 14.96 -8.98
N TYR A 78 -4.22 14.74 -7.99
CA TYR A 78 -5.67 14.90 -8.14
C TYR A 78 -6.10 16.37 -8.20
N ALA A 79 -5.55 17.25 -7.35
CA ALA A 79 -5.92 18.66 -7.32
C ALA A 79 -5.51 19.44 -8.58
N ARG A 80 -4.48 18.96 -9.30
CA ARG A 80 -3.88 19.67 -10.45
C ARG A 80 -4.37 19.18 -11.80
N ARG A 81 -5.17 18.12 -11.84
CA ARG A 81 -5.57 17.46 -13.09
C ARG A 81 -7.08 17.25 -13.11
N ARG A 82 -7.66 17.49 -14.28
CA ARG A 82 -9.01 17.04 -14.61
C ARG A 82 -8.86 15.97 -15.67
N PHE A 83 -9.64 14.91 -15.55
CA PHE A 83 -9.61 13.78 -16.47
C PHE A 83 -10.96 13.71 -17.18
N SER A 84 -10.93 13.43 -18.47
CA SER A 84 -12.14 13.28 -19.27
C SER A 84 -12.65 11.83 -19.25
N SER A 85 -11.77 10.87 -18.97
CA SER A 85 -12.11 9.45 -18.84
C SER A 85 -11.30 8.72 -17.77
N GLU A 86 -11.80 7.57 -17.31
CA GLU A 86 -11.12 6.73 -16.32
C GLU A 86 -9.81 6.14 -16.87
N GLU A 87 -9.79 5.73 -18.14
CA GLU A 87 -8.58 5.21 -18.80
C GLU A 87 -7.46 6.26 -18.84
N GLU A 88 -7.82 7.51 -19.13
CA GLU A 88 -6.88 8.63 -19.11
C GLU A 88 -6.30 8.82 -17.70
N MET A 89 -7.15 8.78 -16.68
CA MET A 89 -6.74 8.85 -15.28
C MET A 89 -5.73 7.74 -14.95
N TYR A 90 -6.01 6.49 -15.29
CA TYR A 90 -5.09 5.37 -15.02
C TYR A 90 -3.75 5.53 -15.73
N LYS A 91 -3.75 5.93 -17.01
CA LYS A 91 -2.51 6.15 -17.78
C LYS A 91 -1.69 7.29 -17.18
N SER A 92 -2.35 8.37 -16.78
CA SER A 92 -1.75 9.53 -16.14
C SER A 92 -1.18 9.19 -14.76
N PHE A 93 -1.92 8.41 -13.97
CA PHE A 93 -1.51 7.93 -12.66
C PHE A 93 -0.32 6.98 -12.75
N LYS A 94 -0.30 6.06 -13.73
CA LYS A 94 0.84 5.18 -13.97
C LYS A 94 2.12 5.97 -14.25
N ARG A 95 2.06 7.02 -15.07
CA ARG A 95 3.20 7.92 -15.33
C ARG A 95 3.64 8.65 -14.06
N TYR A 96 2.70 9.14 -13.27
CA TYR A 96 2.97 9.79 -11.99
C TYR A 96 3.67 8.83 -11.02
N ALA A 97 3.12 7.64 -10.80
CA ALA A 97 3.68 6.61 -9.93
C ALA A 97 5.08 6.16 -10.37
N THR A 98 5.31 5.99 -11.68
CA THR A 98 6.66 5.68 -12.20
C THR A 98 7.63 6.80 -11.89
N ARG A 99 7.23 8.06 -12.07
CA ARG A 99 8.09 9.21 -11.79
C ARG A 99 8.42 9.32 -10.30
N THR A 100 7.42 9.24 -9.42
CA THR A 100 7.62 9.39 -7.97
C THR A 100 8.46 8.26 -7.36
N ASN A 101 8.35 7.04 -7.89
CA ASN A 101 9.15 5.89 -7.45
C ASN A 101 10.59 5.88 -8.00
N ASN A 102 10.88 6.69 -9.02
CA ASN A 102 12.23 6.87 -9.58
C ASN A 102 12.93 8.16 -9.11
N ILE A 103 12.25 9.03 -8.37
CA ILE A 103 12.86 10.24 -7.81
C ILE A 103 13.59 9.90 -6.51
N CYS A 104 14.86 10.31 -6.43
CA CYS A 104 15.69 10.18 -5.24
C CYS A 104 15.12 10.99 -4.06
N ARG A 105 15.14 10.40 -2.87
CA ARG A 105 14.69 11.06 -1.64
C ARG A 105 15.82 11.15 -0.63
N ARG A 106 15.99 12.32 0.00
CA ARG A 106 17.00 12.55 1.05
C ARG A 106 16.86 11.55 2.21
N ILE A 107 15.61 11.24 2.61
CA ILE A 107 15.30 10.29 3.68
C ILE A 107 15.81 8.88 3.35
N LEU A 108 15.90 8.54 2.06
CA LEU A 108 16.41 7.25 1.57
C LEU A 108 17.91 7.32 1.21
N LYS A 109 18.67 8.23 1.84
CA LYS A 109 20.10 8.44 1.54
C LYS A 109 20.37 8.74 0.06
N PHE A 110 19.53 9.60 -0.54
CA PHE A 110 19.58 9.99 -1.95
C PHE A 110 19.33 8.85 -2.95
N LYS A 111 18.71 7.76 -2.52
CA LYS A 111 18.22 6.69 -3.40
C LYS A 111 16.75 6.89 -3.74
N SER A 112 16.33 6.35 -4.88
CA SER A 112 14.93 6.23 -5.26
C SER A 112 14.26 5.04 -4.56
N PRO A 113 12.94 5.07 -4.32
CA PRO A 113 12.21 3.93 -3.78
C PRO A 113 12.46 2.61 -4.54
N ASN A 114 12.54 2.67 -5.88
CA ASN A 114 12.83 1.50 -6.71
C ASN A 114 14.24 0.96 -6.50
N GLU A 115 15.25 1.81 -6.31
CA GLU A 115 16.61 1.36 -5.99
C GLU A 115 16.68 0.68 -4.62
N VAL A 116 16.02 1.27 -3.61
CA VAL A 116 15.94 0.67 -2.27
C VAL A 116 15.26 -0.70 -2.33
N LEU A 117 14.20 -0.85 -3.13
CA LEU A 117 13.52 -2.13 -3.31
C LEU A 117 14.44 -3.17 -3.99
N LYS A 118 15.17 -2.77 -5.03
CA LYS A 118 16.14 -3.66 -5.71
C LYS A 118 17.25 -4.11 -4.77
N GLU A 119 17.79 -3.21 -3.95
CA GLU A 119 18.80 -3.54 -2.94
C GLU A 119 18.27 -4.47 -1.85
N TYR A 120 17.01 -4.31 -1.46
CA TYR A 120 16.38 -5.23 -0.53
C TYR A 120 16.20 -6.62 -1.15
N GLN A 121 15.72 -6.69 -2.39
CA GLN A 121 15.57 -7.95 -3.12
C GLN A 121 16.92 -8.66 -3.30
N SER A 122 17.99 -7.95 -3.64
CA SER A 122 19.32 -8.56 -3.79
C SER A 122 19.95 -9.05 -2.48
N ARG A 123 19.44 -8.62 -1.32
CA ARG A 123 19.89 -9.07 0.01
C ARG A 123 19.07 -10.25 0.56
N VAL A 124 17.85 -10.39 0.07
CA VAL A 124 16.86 -11.37 0.57
C VAL A 124 16.70 -12.55 -0.39
N ALA A 125 17.04 -12.37 -1.67
CA ALA A 125 17.26 -13.46 -2.63
C ALA A 125 18.49 -14.29 -2.23
#